data_AF-A0A943L9V4-F1
#
_entry.id   AF-A0A943L9V4-F1
#
_cell.length_a   1.000
_cell.length_b   1.000
_cell.length_c   1.000
_cell.angle_alpha   90.00
_cell.angle_beta   90.00
_cell.angle_gamma   90.00
#
_symmetry.space_group_name_H-M   'P 1'
#
loop_
_entity.id
_entity.type
_entity.pdbx_description
1 polymer ?
#
loop_
_entity_poly.entity_id
_entity_poly.type
_entity_poly.pdbx_seq_one_letter_code
_entity_poly.pdbx_strand_id
1 'polypeptide(L)'
;MNNVWTDLAIEARDMYTKENKRELDGVIVDEEFEDDIKITTVTIESDEAGEELGKPKGNYITIDFPEITHYDGETMDKVSKVVDNVLVRLIDAPEEKTALVVGLGNWNVTPDALGPRVTEKIMVTRHLKQVMPDAIDDSVRPV
;
A
#
# COMPACT_ATOMS: atom_id res chain seq x y z
N MET A 1 -26.58 11.11 11.53
CA MET A 1 -25.48 11.35 10.57
C MET A 1 -24.24 10.70 11.17
N ASN A 2 -23.99 9.44 10.82
CA ASN A 2 -22.75 8.77 11.21
C ASN A 2 -21.81 8.82 10.01
N ASN A 3 -21.27 9.99 9.69
CA ASN A 3 -20.17 10.07 8.72
C ASN A 3 -18.89 9.69 9.45
N VAL A 4 -18.61 8.40 9.50
CA VAL A 4 -17.28 7.92 9.82
C VAL A 4 -16.44 8.11 8.56
N TRP A 5 -15.50 9.06 8.60
CA TRP A 5 -14.51 9.21 7.54
C TRP A 5 -13.48 8.09 7.71
N THR A 6 -13.52 7.10 6.81
CA THR A 6 -12.51 6.06 6.71
C THR A 6 -11.87 6.06 5.33
N ASP A 7 -10.55 5.93 5.32
CA ASP A 7 -9.79 5.75 4.09
C ASP A 7 -9.72 4.28 3.65
N LEU A 8 -10.00 3.33 4.55
CA LEU A 8 -9.93 1.89 4.28
C LEU A 8 -11.18 1.39 3.54
N ALA A 9 -10.98 0.71 2.41
CA ALA A 9 -12.06 0.13 1.63
C ALA A 9 -12.79 -1.00 2.37
N ILE A 10 -12.06 -1.79 3.17
CA ILE A 10 -12.65 -2.87 3.98
C ILE A 10 -13.63 -2.32 5.03
N GLU A 11 -13.27 -1.23 5.70
CA GLU A 11 -14.14 -0.57 6.69
C GLU A 11 -15.37 0.04 6.02
N ALA A 12 -15.21 0.68 4.84
CA ALA A 12 -16.33 1.21 4.07
C ALA A 12 -17.32 0.09 3.69
N ARG A 13 -16.82 -1.08 3.29
CA ARG A 13 -17.63 -2.27 2.97
C ARG A 13 -18.34 -2.81 4.20
N ASP A 14 -17.65 -2.94 5.34
CA ASP A 14 -18.25 -3.38 6.60
C ASP A 14 -19.40 -2.47 7.04
N MET A 15 -19.22 -1.15 6.91
CA MET A 15 -20.28 -0.17 7.20
C MET A 15 -21.46 -0.33 6.26
N TYR A 16 -21.20 -0.43 4.95
CA TYR A 16 -22.23 -0.62 3.93
C TYR A 16 -23.07 -1.88 4.23
N THR A 17 -22.43 -3.03 4.47
CA THR A 17 -23.11 -4.29 4.75
C THR A 17 -23.97 -4.18 6.02
N LYS A 18 -23.46 -3.50 7.05
CA LYS A 18 -24.18 -3.30 8.31
C LYS A 18 -25.41 -2.41 8.18
N GLU A 19 -25.33 -1.34 7.40
CA GLU A 19 -26.43 -0.40 7.19
C GLU A 19 -27.52 -0.97 6.26
N ASN A 20 -27.11 -1.61 5.16
CA ASN A 20 -28.02 -2.12 4.13
C ASN A 20 -28.47 -3.57 4.37
N LYS A 21 -27.84 -4.28 5.32
CA LYS A 21 -28.09 -5.69 5.64
C LYS A 21 -27.95 -6.64 4.44
N ARG A 22 -27.07 -6.28 3.49
CA ARG A 22 -26.74 -7.05 2.29
C ARG A 22 -25.31 -6.75 1.89
N GLU A 23 -24.68 -7.67 1.16
CA GLU A 23 -23.42 -7.38 0.48
C GLU A 23 -23.66 -6.48 -0.74
N LEU A 24 -22.61 -5.76 -1.15
CA LEU A 24 -22.63 -4.93 -2.34
C LEU A 24 -22.16 -5.75 -3.55
N ASP A 25 -23.03 -5.89 -4.54
CA ASP A 25 -22.67 -6.52 -5.81
C ASP A 25 -21.55 -5.71 -6.51
N GLY A 26 -20.57 -6.41 -7.08
CA GLY A 26 -19.40 -5.77 -7.70
C GLY A 26 -18.29 -5.38 -6.71
N VAL A 27 -18.38 -5.82 -5.44
CA VAL A 27 -17.28 -5.75 -4.47
C VAL A 27 -16.89 -7.16 -4.04
N ILE A 28 -15.65 -7.54 -4.35
CA ILE A 28 -15.07 -8.84 -4.00
C ILE A 28 -14.07 -8.61 -2.86
N VAL A 29 -14.08 -9.49 -1.86
CA VAL A 29 -13.12 -9.50 -0.77
C VAL A 29 -12.37 -10.82 -0.76
N ASP A 30 -11.06 -10.75 -0.83
CA ASP A 30 -10.15 -11.87 -0.67
C ASP A 30 -9.27 -11.65 0.58
N GLU A 31 -9.09 -12.70 1.37
CA GLU A 31 -8.27 -12.65 2.58
C GLU A 31 -7.23 -13.77 2.53
N GLU A 32 -5.96 -13.37 2.63
CA GLU A 32 -4.83 -14.29 2.72
C GLU A 32 -3.99 -13.96 3.97
N PHE A 33 -3.22 -14.94 4.41
CA PHE A 33 -2.32 -14.80 5.55
C PHE A 33 -0.91 -15.18 5.13
N GLU A 34 0.04 -14.28 5.35
CA GLU A 34 1.48 -14.57 5.31
C GLU A 34 1.99 -14.51 6.75
N ASP A 35 2.37 -15.66 7.31
CA ASP A 35 2.68 -15.82 8.75
C ASP A 35 1.52 -15.35 9.67
N ASP A 36 1.75 -14.33 10.49
CA ASP A 36 0.78 -13.69 11.40
C ASP A 36 0.27 -12.34 10.86
N ILE A 37 0.51 -12.08 9.58
CA ILE A 37 0.10 -10.86 8.87
C ILE A 37 -1.10 -11.20 7.98
N LYS A 38 -2.22 -10.49 8.20
CA LYS A 38 -3.42 -10.62 7.38
C LYS A 38 -3.36 -9.62 6.23
N ILE A 39 -3.60 -10.10 5.03
CA ILE A 39 -3.70 -9.28 3.81
C ILE A 39 -5.13 -9.39 3.32
N THR A 40 -5.83 -8.25 3.24
CA THR A 40 -7.20 -8.18 2.74
C THR A 40 -7.22 -7.39 1.45
N THR A 41 -7.63 -8.02 0.35
CA THR A 41 -7.80 -7.37 -0.95
C THR A 41 -9.28 -7.14 -1.21
N VAL A 42 -9.68 -5.87 -1.30
CA VAL A 42 -11.01 -5.45 -1.74
C VAL A 42 -10.92 -5.02 -3.19
N THR A 43 -11.57 -5.77 -4.09
CA THR A 43 -11.67 -5.45 -5.51
C THR A 43 -13.05 -4.86 -5.79
N ILE A 44 -13.08 -3.61 -6.23
CA ILE A 44 -14.28 -2.93 -6.70
C ILE A 44 -14.27 -3.06 -8.23
N GLU A 45 -15.25 -3.76 -8.78
CA GLU A 45 -15.26 -4.18 -10.18
C GLU A 45 -15.94 -3.18 -11.12
N SER A 46 -16.84 -2.33 -10.61
CA SER A 46 -17.62 -1.38 -11.40
C SER A 46 -17.66 0.02 -10.79
N ASP A 47 -17.94 1.02 -11.63
CA ASP A 47 -18.07 2.40 -11.18
C ASP A 47 -19.33 2.59 -10.33
N GLU A 48 -20.42 1.85 -10.60
CA GLU A 48 -21.64 1.88 -9.79
C GLU A 48 -21.38 1.37 -8.36
N ALA A 49 -20.66 0.25 -8.23
CA ALA A 49 -20.25 -0.26 -6.93
C ALA A 49 -19.34 0.75 -6.21
N GLY A 50 -18.47 1.43 -6.96
CA GLY A 50 -17.59 2.45 -6.41
C GLY A 50 -18.31 3.71 -5.92
N GLU A 51 -19.34 4.16 -6.65
CA GLU A 51 -20.21 5.26 -6.22
C GLU A 51 -21.02 4.89 -4.97
N GLU A 52 -21.59 3.69 -4.94
CA GLU A 52 -22.40 3.21 -3.81
C GLU A 52 -21.54 2.98 -2.55
N LEU A 53 -20.30 2.50 -2.71
CA LEU A 53 -19.35 2.33 -1.61
C LEU A 53 -18.64 3.64 -1.20
N GLY A 54 -18.60 4.63 -2.09
CA GLY A 54 -17.83 5.87 -1.90
C GLY A 54 -16.32 5.68 -2.10
N LYS A 55 -15.90 4.66 -2.84
CA LYS A 55 -14.51 4.34 -3.16
C LYS A 55 -14.39 4.03 -4.66
N PRO A 56 -13.54 4.72 -5.43
CA PRO A 56 -13.42 4.46 -6.87
C PRO A 56 -13.15 3.00 -7.22
N LYS A 57 -13.49 2.59 -8.45
CA LYS A 57 -13.13 1.28 -8.99
C LYS A 57 -11.62 1.02 -8.86
N GLY A 58 -11.26 -0.17 -8.36
CA GLY A 58 -9.85 -0.55 -8.18
C GLY A 58 -9.63 -1.65 -7.15
N ASN A 59 -8.36 -1.95 -6.91
CA ASN A 59 -7.91 -2.89 -5.89
C ASN A 59 -7.38 -2.13 -4.68
N TYR A 60 -7.91 -2.44 -3.50
CA TYR A 60 -7.51 -1.87 -2.23
C TYR A 60 -6.97 -2.98 -1.34
N ILE A 61 -5.72 -2.85 -0.94
CA ILE A 61 -5.05 -3.88 -0.15
C ILE A 61 -4.77 -3.31 1.25
N THR A 62 -5.32 -3.96 2.26
CA THR A 62 -5.06 -3.66 3.67
C THR A 62 -4.14 -4.73 4.22
N ILE A 63 -3.04 -4.32 4.86
CA ILE A 63 -2.10 -5.21 5.53
C ILE A 63 -2.24 -4.97 7.03
N ASP A 64 -2.81 -5.94 7.74
CA ASP A 64 -2.96 -5.94 9.19
C ASP A 64 -1.88 -6.83 9.81
N PHE A 65 -1.06 -6.26 10.68
CA PHE A 65 0.08 -6.94 11.31
C PHE A 65 0.07 -6.67 12.83
N PRO A 66 0.69 -7.55 13.65
CA PRO A 66 0.74 -7.37 15.09
C PRO A 66 1.49 -6.09 15.50
N GLU A 67 1.29 -5.65 16.74
CA GLU A 67 1.98 -4.46 17.26
C GLU A 67 3.50 -4.65 17.26
N ILE A 68 4.21 -3.78 16.55
CA ILE A 68 5.67 -3.83 16.41
C ILE A 68 6.31 -2.89 17.43
N THR A 69 7.27 -3.39 18.19
CA THR A 69 8.14 -2.54 19.01
C THR A 69 9.45 -2.24 18.27
N HIS A 70 10.13 -1.15 18.63
CA HIS A 70 11.39 -0.75 17.97
C HIS A 70 12.50 -1.82 18.05
N TYR A 71 12.38 -2.79 18.95
CA TYR A 71 13.36 -3.87 19.14
C TYR A 71 12.99 -5.15 18.39
N ASP A 72 11.81 -5.20 17.77
CA ASP A 72 11.32 -6.37 17.05
C ASP A 72 11.72 -6.32 15.56
N GLY A 73 13.00 -6.56 15.32
CA GLY A 73 13.56 -6.58 13.96
C GLY A 73 13.05 -7.74 13.10
N GLU A 74 12.67 -8.87 13.72
CA GLU A 74 12.18 -10.04 13.00
C GLU A 74 10.79 -9.78 12.41
N THR A 75 9.85 -9.26 13.22
CA THR A 75 8.52 -8.90 12.73
C THR A 75 8.60 -7.78 11.69
N MET A 76 9.49 -6.80 11.89
CA MET A 76 9.67 -5.71 10.94
C MET A 76 10.21 -6.20 9.57
N ASP A 77 11.09 -7.20 9.56
CA ASP A 77 11.56 -7.87 8.33
C ASP A 77 10.43 -8.65 7.64
N LYS A 78 9.59 -9.37 8.39
CA LYS A 78 8.41 -10.07 7.84
C LYS A 78 7.44 -9.10 7.18
N VAL A 79 7.06 -8.03 7.89
CA VAL A 79 6.17 -6.99 7.34
C VAL A 79 6.77 -6.32 6.11
N SER A 80 8.08 -6.06 6.10
CA SER A 80 8.75 -5.48 4.93
C SER A 80 8.63 -6.38 3.69
N LYS A 81 8.76 -7.71 3.86
CA LYS A 81 8.58 -8.68 2.77
C LYS A 81 7.14 -8.75 2.27
N VAL A 82 6.16 -8.69 3.17
CA VAL A 82 4.74 -8.65 2.78
C VAL A 82 4.45 -7.39 1.96
N VAL A 83 4.94 -6.23 2.41
CA VAL A 83 4.78 -4.97 1.66
C VAL A 83 5.44 -5.05 0.29
N ASP A 84 6.65 -5.63 0.19
CA ASP A 84 7.35 -5.84 -1.09
C ASP A 84 6.50 -6.70 -2.04
N ASN A 85 6.04 -7.87 -1.58
CA ASN A 85 5.17 -8.76 -2.36
C ASN A 85 3.91 -8.04 -2.87
N VAL A 86 3.26 -7.25 -2.01
CA VAL A 86 2.06 -6.48 -2.37
C VAL A 86 2.39 -5.40 -3.41
N LEU A 87 3.48 -4.67 -3.25
CA LEU A 87 3.90 -3.64 -4.21
C LEU A 87 4.22 -4.24 -5.58
N VAL A 88 4.89 -5.39 -5.62
CA VAL A 88 5.18 -6.11 -6.87
C VAL A 88 3.88 -6.48 -7.60
N ARG A 89 2.88 -7.01 -6.87
CA ARG A 89 1.56 -7.36 -7.42
C ARG A 89 0.79 -6.13 -7.94
N LEU A 90 0.92 -4.98 -7.27
CA LEU A 90 0.21 -3.76 -7.65
C LEU A 90 0.80 -3.05 -8.87
N ILE A 91 2.12 -3.02 -8.97
CA ILE A 91 2.81 -2.10 -9.88
C ILE A 91 3.06 -2.73 -11.26
N ASP A 92 3.11 -4.07 -11.38
CA ASP A 92 3.40 -4.82 -12.62
C ASP A 92 4.41 -4.09 -13.53
N ALA A 93 5.52 -3.63 -12.95
CA ALA A 93 6.49 -2.79 -13.64
C ALA A 93 7.67 -3.63 -14.17
N PRO A 94 8.00 -3.50 -15.48
CA PRO A 94 9.22 -4.05 -16.05
C PRO A 94 10.47 -3.61 -15.27
N GLU A 95 11.43 -4.50 -15.10
CA GLU A 95 12.68 -4.28 -14.34
C GLU A 95 13.40 -2.97 -14.73
N GLU A 96 13.42 -2.62 -16.03
CA GLU A 96 14.20 -1.51 -16.57
C GLU A 96 13.54 -0.11 -16.50
N LYS A 97 12.36 0.05 -15.91
CA LYS A 97 11.72 1.37 -15.84
C LYS A 97 12.31 2.24 -14.73
N THR A 98 12.49 3.53 -15.02
CA THR A 98 12.81 4.54 -13.99
C THR A 98 11.63 4.73 -13.05
N ALA A 99 11.87 4.70 -11.75
CA ALA A 99 10.85 4.98 -10.73
C ALA A 99 10.96 6.43 -10.24
N LEU A 100 9.83 7.02 -9.85
CA LEU A 100 9.77 8.27 -9.11
C LEU A 100 9.01 7.99 -7.82
N VAL A 101 9.67 8.17 -6.68
CA VAL A 101 9.01 8.06 -5.37
C VAL A 101 8.69 9.44 -4.84
N VAL A 102 7.43 9.67 -4.48
CA VAL A 102 6.94 10.94 -3.94
C VAL A 102 6.49 10.73 -2.50
N GLY A 103 7.17 11.38 -1.55
CA GLY A 103 6.83 11.35 -0.13
C GLY A 103 5.78 12.40 0.19
N LEU A 104 4.50 12.03 0.09
CA LEU A 104 3.40 12.94 0.45
C LEU A 104 3.33 13.16 1.95
N GLY A 105 3.05 14.40 2.34
CA GLY A 105 2.85 14.80 3.74
C GLY A 105 3.70 16.00 4.15
N ASN A 106 3.53 16.40 5.41
CA ASN A 106 4.18 17.56 6.00
C ASN A 106 5.16 17.14 7.10
N TRP A 107 6.45 17.41 6.89
CA TRP A 107 7.51 17.10 7.86
C TRP A 107 7.23 17.73 9.24
N ASN A 108 6.66 18.94 9.28
CA ASN A 108 6.44 19.67 10.53
C ASN A 108 5.27 19.11 11.37
N VAL A 109 4.52 18.13 10.86
CA VAL A 109 3.34 17.56 11.50
C VAL A 109 3.58 16.07 11.72
N THR A 110 3.84 15.66 12.96
CA THR A 110 4.20 14.27 13.32
C THR A 110 3.32 13.17 12.69
N PRO A 111 1.97 13.24 12.73
CA PRO A 111 1.14 12.20 12.11
C PRO A 111 1.18 12.21 10.57
N ASP A 112 1.60 13.31 9.94
CA ASP A 112 1.64 13.48 8.48
C ASP A 112 3.08 13.41 7.92
N ALA A 113 4.08 13.22 8.78
CA ALA A 113 5.49 13.16 8.37
C ALA A 113 5.91 11.80 7.81
N LEU A 114 5.00 10.82 7.69
CA LEU A 114 5.33 9.45 7.28
C LEU A 114 5.97 9.41 5.89
N GLY A 115 5.34 10.03 4.88
CA GLY A 115 5.87 10.04 3.52
C GLY A 115 7.27 10.66 3.40
N PRO A 116 7.51 11.88 3.92
CA PRO A 116 8.84 12.48 3.95
C PRO A 116 9.89 11.58 4.62
N ARG A 117 9.55 10.96 5.77
CA ARG A 117 10.47 10.08 6.51
C ARG A 117 10.77 8.77 5.80
N VAL A 118 9.82 8.25 5.01
CA VAL A 118 10.05 7.08 4.15
C VAL A 118 10.99 7.46 3.02
N THR A 119 10.74 8.55 2.31
CA THR A 119 11.58 8.97 1.18
C THR A 119 13.01 9.33 1.56
N GLU A 120 13.24 9.85 2.76
CA GLU A 120 14.59 10.13 3.28
C GLU A 120 15.46 8.87 3.38
N LYS A 121 14.84 7.69 3.53
CA LYS A 121 15.53 6.40 3.69
C LYS A 121 15.68 5.62 2.39
N ILE A 122 15.19 6.14 1.26
CA ILE A 122 15.27 5.46 -0.03
C ILE A 122 16.64 5.71 -0.67
N MET A 123 17.27 4.66 -1.18
CA MET A 123 18.49 4.78 -1.97
C MET A 123 18.15 5.36 -3.35
N VAL A 124 18.58 6.59 -3.60
CA VAL A 124 18.45 7.24 -4.91
C VAL A 124 19.59 6.78 -5.82
N THR A 125 19.25 6.22 -6.98
CA THR A 125 20.22 5.49 -7.83
C THR A 125 20.28 6.05 -9.25
N ARG A 126 19.30 6.85 -9.68
CA ARG A 126 19.27 7.44 -11.03
C ARG A 126 20.52 8.27 -11.33
N HIS A 127 20.93 9.12 -10.40
CA HIS A 127 22.10 9.97 -10.56
C HIS A 127 23.41 9.15 -10.53
N LEU A 128 23.46 8.06 -9.75
CA LEU A 128 24.61 7.17 -9.68
C LEU A 128 24.83 6.43 -11.01
N LYS A 129 23.77 5.90 -11.63
CA LYS A 129 23.87 5.27 -12.96
C LYS A 129 24.36 6.25 -14.05
N GLN A 130 24.07 7.54 -13.91
CA GLN A 130 24.53 8.56 -14.87
C GLN A 130 26.01 8.93 -14.70
N VAL A 131 26.49 8.98 -13.45
CA VAL A 131 27.85 9.48 -13.14
C VAL A 131 28.86 8.34 -13.03
N MET A 132 28.44 7.15 -12.58
CA MET A 132 29.30 5.99 -12.31
C MET A 132 28.62 4.67 -12.76
N PRO A 133 28.40 4.48 -14.07
CA PRO A 133 27.71 3.30 -14.58
C PRO A 133 28.41 1.99 -14.22
N ASP A 134 29.75 1.96 -14.25
CA ASP A 134 30.53 0.74 -13.98
C ASP A 134 30.52 0.30 -12.50
N ALA A 135 30.03 1.15 -11.59
CA ALA A 135 29.98 0.87 -10.15
C ALA A 135 28.61 0.36 -9.68
N ILE A 136 27.60 0.35 -10.56
CA ILE A 136 26.22 -0.01 -10.23
C ILE A 136 25.82 -1.22 -11.08
N ASP A 137 25.28 -2.25 -10.42
CA ASP A 137 24.76 -3.42 -11.10
C ASP A 137 23.56 -3.06 -11.98
N ASP A 138 23.45 -3.68 -13.16
CA ASP A 138 22.38 -3.41 -14.11
C ASP A 138 20.99 -3.69 -13.51
N SER A 139 20.88 -4.66 -12.60
CA SER A 139 19.65 -5.00 -11.89
C SER A 139 19.13 -3.90 -10.96
N VAL A 140 19.97 -2.92 -10.60
CA VAL A 140 19.54 -1.81 -9.73
C VAL A 140 18.62 -0.88 -10.51
N ARG A 141 17.35 -0.80 -10.13
CA ARG A 141 16.41 0.12 -10.80
C ARG A 141 16.83 1.58 -10.58
N PRO A 142 16.83 2.45 -11.62
CA PRO A 142 17.04 3.88 -11.44
C PRO A 142 15.83 4.51 -10.75
N VAL A 143 16.07 5.05 -9.55
CA VAL A 143 15.11 5.82 -8.73
C VAL A 143 15.62 7.25 -8.60
#